data_AF-A0A970REL5-F1
#
_entry.id   AF-A0A970REL5-F1
#
_cell.length_a   1.000
_cell.length_b   1.000
_cell.length_c   1.000
_cell.angle_alpha   90.00
_cell.angle_beta   90.00
_cell.angle_gamma   90.00
#
_symmetry.space_group_name_H-M   'P 1'
#
loop_
_entity.id
_entity.type
_entity.pdbx_description
1 polymer ?
#
loop_
_entity_poly.entity_id
_entity_poly.type
_entity_poly.pdbx_seq_one_letter_code
_entity_poly.pdbx_strand_id
1 'polypeptide(L)'
;MSRNTAGGTIEFLNRILEAERAGVKVLNDLMPKIGCERERVLARKFLRDEGMNCQILKTIIENAGGEASKDTGDFVQKVESLPGIDEKMDLLVKGQEWVAKQIRKNRDTMMNISEAMLLEAMKIQHEENVDALKEIIDNEMNGSK
;
A
#
# COMPACT_ATOMS: atom_id res chain seq x y z
N MET A 1 -28.01 7.40 13.16
CA MET A 1 -26.81 7.29 12.30
C MET A 1 -27.24 6.66 10.99
N SER A 2 -27.04 7.36 9.87
CA SER A 2 -27.61 6.97 8.58
C SER A 2 -26.90 5.74 8.01
N ARG A 3 -27.64 4.68 7.69
CA ARG A 3 -27.11 3.43 7.09
C ARG A 3 -26.34 3.65 5.77
N ASN A 4 -26.45 4.83 5.17
CA ASN A 4 -25.80 5.19 3.90
C ASN A 4 -24.30 5.57 4.01
N THR A 5 -23.78 5.86 5.21
CA THR A 5 -22.35 6.21 5.40
C THR A 5 -21.48 4.98 5.73
N ALA A 6 -22.05 3.96 6.38
CA ALA A 6 -21.30 2.77 6.78
C ALA A 6 -20.86 1.89 5.58
N GLY A 7 -21.74 1.73 4.58
CA GLY A 7 -21.42 0.96 3.37
C GLY A 7 -20.26 1.57 2.58
N GLY A 8 -20.29 2.88 2.35
CA GLY A 8 -19.22 3.59 1.64
C GLY A 8 -17.87 3.56 2.37
N THR A 9 -17.88 3.62 3.70
CA THR A 9 -16.63 3.51 4.48
C THR A 9 -16.05 2.10 4.40
N ILE A 10 -16.88 1.05 4.50
CA ILE A 10 -16.42 -0.34 4.37
C ILE A 10 -15.86 -0.61 2.97
N GLU A 11 -16.53 -0.13 1.91
CA GLU A 11 -16.04 -0.24 0.53
C GLU A 11 -14.69 0.46 0.36
N PHE A 12 -14.53 1.65 0.92
CA PHE A 12 -13.26 2.37 0.91
C PHE A 12 -12.16 1.58 1.64
N LEU A 13 -12.42 1.12 2.87
CA LEU A 13 -11.45 0.35 3.65
C LEU A 13 -11.06 -0.96 2.95
N ASN A 14 -12.03 -1.65 2.32
CA ASN A 14 -11.76 -2.83 1.51
C ASN A 14 -10.87 -2.52 0.31
N ARG A 15 -11.10 -1.38 -0.35
CA ARG A 15 -10.26 -0.95 -1.47
C ARG A 15 -8.83 -0.66 -1.05
N ILE A 16 -8.61 -0.08 0.15
CA ILE A 16 -7.25 0.08 0.69
C ILE A 16 -6.67 -1.29 1.07
N LEU A 17 -7.44 -2.16 1.72
CA LEU A 17 -6.99 -3.50 2.10
C LEU A 17 -6.52 -4.33 0.90
N GLU A 18 -7.25 -4.29 -0.21
CA GLU A 18 -6.84 -4.94 -1.46
C GLU A 18 -5.51 -4.38 -1.98
N ALA A 19 -5.29 -3.07 -1.85
CA ALA A 19 -4.04 -2.42 -2.25
C ALA A 19 -2.86 -2.88 -1.38
N GLU A 20 -3.03 -2.94 -0.05
CA GLU A 20 -2.00 -3.44 0.87
C GLU A 20 -1.64 -4.91 0.57
N ARG A 21 -2.66 -5.75 0.31
CA ARG A 21 -2.41 -7.17 -0.07
C ARG A 21 -1.68 -7.28 -1.41
N ALA A 22 -2.02 -6.41 -2.36
CA ALA A 22 -1.30 -6.33 -3.62
C ALA A 22 0.17 -5.94 -3.40
N GLY A 23 0.42 -4.96 -2.52
CA GLY A 23 1.76 -4.56 -2.08
C GLY A 23 2.54 -5.74 -1.49
N VAL A 24 1.95 -6.48 -0.56
CA VAL A 24 2.54 -7.70 0.01
C VAL A 24 2.90 -8.73 -1.06
N LYS A 25 2.00 -9.00 -2.00
CA LYS A 25 2.25 -9.98 -3.07
C LYS A 25 3.38 -9.50 -3.99
N VAL A 26 3.29 -8.27 -4.49
CA VAL A 26 4.29 -7.67 -5.38
C VAL A 26 5.66 -7.65 -4.72
N LEU A 27 5.77 -7.17 -3.48
CA LEU A 27 7.04 -7.11 -2.76
C LEU A 27 7.66 -8.50 -2.55
N ASN A 28 6.86 -9.52 -2.24
CA ASN A 28 7.36 -10.90 -2.16
C ASN A 28 7.89 -11.41 -3.51
N ASP A 29 7.23 -11.07 -4.62
CA ASP A 29 7.64 -11.50 -5.96
C ASP A 29 8.86 -10.74 -6.49
N LEU A 30 9.07 -9.50 -6.03
CA LEU A 30 10.21 -8.67 -6.41
C LEU A 30 11.44 -8.93 -5.55
N MET A 31 11.28 -9.19 -4.25
CA MET A 31 12.39 -9.31 -3.28
C MET A 31 13.51 -10.29 -3.70
N PRO A 32 13.24 -11.48 -4.29
CA PRO A 32 14.31 -12.38 -4.77
C PRO A 32 15.11 -11.84 -5.95
N LYS A 33 14.56 -10.85 -6.68
CA LYS A 33 15.15 -10.26 -7.90
C LYS A 33 15.99 -9.03 -7.61
N ILE A 34 15.88 -8.48 -6.39
CA ILE A 34 16.66 -7.33 -5.94
C ILE A 34 18.10 -7.80 -5.64
N GLY A 35 19.07 -7.30 -6.40
CA GLY A 35 20.49 -7.65 -6.25
C GLY A 35 21.17 -6.95 -5.08
N CYS A 36 20.77 -5.70 -4.78
CA CYS A 36 21.39 -4.88 -3.74
C CYS A 36 20.84 -5.20 -2.34
N GLU A 37 21.72 -5.35 -1.35
CA GLU A 37 21.29 -5.65 0.03
C GLU A 37 20.56 -4.46 0.67
N ARG A 38 20.97 -3.22 0.39
CA ARG A 38 20.31 -2.02 0.93
C ARG A 38 18.84 -1.95 0.50
N GLU A 39 18.58 -2.19 -0.78
CA GLU A 39 17.21 -2.27 -1.33
C GLU A 39 16.43 -3.45 -0.74
N ARG A 40 17.07 -4.62 -0.55
CA ARG A 40 16.41 -5.76 0.11
C ARG A 40 16.01 -5.48 1.56
N VAL A 41 16.81 -4.71 2.30
CA VAL A 41 16.43 -4.26 3.65
C VAL A 41 15.20 -3.37 3.61
N LEU A 42 15.13 -2.42 2.67
CA LEU A 42 13.99 -1.53 2.50
C LEU A 42 12.73 -2.28 2.04
N ALA A 43 12.85 -3.16 1.05
CA ALA A 43 11.75 -4.00 0.59
C ALA A 43 11.18 -4.89 1.72
N ARG A 44 12.04 -5.43 2.60
CA ARG A 44 11.60 -6.17 3.79
C ARG A 44 10.87 -5.30 4.80
N LYS A 45 11.26 -4.04 4.96
CA LYS A 45 10.52 -3.07 5.79
C LYS A 45 9.13 -2.85 5.21
N PHE A 46 9.03 -2.48 3.93
CA PHE A 46 7.75 -2.25 3.26
C PHE A 46 6.85 -3.49 3.36
N LEU A 47 7.38 -4.68 3.11
CA LEU A 47 6.61 -5.92 3.21
C LEU A 47 5.98 -6.14 4.60
N ARG A 48 6.73 -5.84 5.67
CA ARG A 48 6.20 -5.92 7.04
C ARG A 48 5.12 -4.87 7.28
N ASP A 49 5.38 -3.65 6.84
CA ASP A 49 4.50 -2.51 7.03
C ASP A 49 3.15 -2.74 6.32
N GLU A 50 3.16 -3.16 5.05
CA GLU A 50 1.98 -3.53 4.25
C GLU A 50 1.21 -4.73 4.88
N GLY A 51 1.94 -5.73 5.39
CA GLY A 51 1.35 -6.87 6.09
C GLY A 51 0.65 -6.47 7.40
N MET A 52 1.23 -5.54 8.15
CA MET A 52 0.64 -4.99 9.37
C MET A 52 -0.63 -4.18 9.05
N ASN A 53 -0.56 -3.33 8.02
CA ASN A 53 -1.69 -2.56 7.52
C ASN A 53 -2.86 -3.45 7.08
N CYS A 54 -2.58 -4.55 6.36
CA CYS A 54 -3.58 -5.55 6.00
C CYS A 54 -4.36 -6.04 7.23
N GLN A 55 -3.65 -6.36 8.32
CA GLN A 55 -4.28 -6.90 9.51
C GLN A 55 -5.07 -5.85 10.30
N ILE A 56 -4.57 -4.61 10.35
CA ILE A 56 -5.28 -3.49 10.97
C ILE A 56 -6.59 -3.22 10.22
N LEU A 57 -6.55 -3.07 8.89
CA LEU A 57 -7.71 -2.80 8.07
C LEU A 57 -8.75 -3.92 8.15
N LYS A 58 -8.32 -5.18 8.06
CA LYS A 58 -9.20 -6.34 8.25
C LYS A 58 -9.95 -6.25 9.58
N THR A 59 -9.23 -5.95 10.66
CA THR A 59 -9.83 -5.85 12.00
C THR A 59 -10.84 -4.70 12.10
N ILE A 60 -10.52 -3.53 11.51
CA ILE A 60 -11.45 -2.38 11.49
C ILE A 60 -12.74 -2.72 10.73
N ILE A 61 -12.62 -3.34 9.54
CA ILE A 61 -13.77 -3.72 8.72
C ILE A 61 -14.67 -4.72 9.44
N GLU A 62 -14.08 -5.77 10.03
CA GLU A 62 -14.82 -6.82 10.75
C GLU A 62 -15.51 -6.27 12.00
N ASN A 63 -14.84 -5.38 12.76
CA ASN A 63 -15.44 -4.74 13.94
C ASN A 63 -16.60 -3.80 13.58
N ALA A 64 -16.58 -3.22 12.38
CA ALA A 64 -17.69 -2.42 11.84
C ALA A 64 -18.84 -3.28 11.29
N GLY A 65 -18.73 -4.61 11.35
CA GLY A 65 -19.72 -5.56 10.83
C GLY A 65 -19.66 -5.77 9.31
N GLY A 66 -18.58 -5.33 8.66
CA GLY A 66 -18.31 -5.59 7.25
C GLY A 66 -17.56 -6.89 7.01
N GLU A 67 -17.60 -7.38 5.76
CA GLU A 67 -16.74 -8.49 5.33
C GLU A 67 -15.45 -7.91 4.72
N ALA A 68 -14.31 -8.33 5.27
CA ALA A 68 -13.00 -8.00 4.72
C ALA A 68 -12.81 -8.75 3.40
N SER A 69 -12.59 -8.01 2.31
CA SER A 69 -12.24 -8.53 0.99
C SER A 69 -11.07 -9.50 1.12
N LYS A 70 -10.91 -10.43 0.17
CA LYS A 70 -9.74 -11.33 0.05
C LYS A 70 -8.91 -11.06 -1.19
N ASP A 71 -9.29 -10.06 -1.96
CA ASP A 71 -8.72 -9.78 -3.27
C ASP A 71 -7.46 -8.91 -3.16
N THR A 72 -6.81 -8.70 -4.31
CA THR A 72 -5.64 -7.83 -4.49
C THR A 72 -5.90 -6.73 -5.53
N GLY A 73 -7.16 -6.56 -5.95
CA GLY A 73 -7.51 -5.68 -7.06
C GLY A 73 -6.78 -6.02 -8.36
N ASP A 74 -6.58 -5.00 -9.21
CA ASP A 74 -5.91 -5.14 -10.52
C ASP A 74 -4.40 -4.82 -10.48
N PHE A 75 -3.88 -4.36 -9.34
CA PHE A 75 -2.51 -3.85 -9.23
C PHE A 75 -1.45 -4.94 -9.46
N VAL A 76 -1.67 -6.14 -8.90
CA VAL A 76 -0.79 -7.29 -9.09
C VAL A 76 -0.63 -7.60 -10.57
N GLN A 77 -1.74 -7.70 -11.32
CA GLN A 77 -1.71 -8.01 -12.75
C GLN A 77 -0.99 -6.92 -13.55
N LYS A 78 -1.19 -5.64 -13.19
CA LYS A 78 -0.47 -4.53 -13.83
C LYS A 78 1.04 -4.66 -13.62
N VAL A 79 1.50 -4.95 -12.40
CA VAL A 79 2.93 -5.14 -12.11
C VAL A 79 3.48 -6.38 -12.82
N GLU A 80 2.76 -7.50 -12.80
CA GLU A 80 3.16 -8.74 -13.47
C GLU A 80 3.32 -8.54 -15.00
N SER A 81 2.49 -7.68 -15.60
CA SER A 81 2.51 -7.39 -17.05
C SER A 81 3.73 -6.59 -17.52
N LEU A 82 4.47 -5.95 -16.61
CA LEU A 82 5.64 -5.16 -16.96
C LEU A 82 6.87 -6.07 -17.21
N PRO A 83 7.65 -5.83 -18.27
CA PRO A 83 8.82 -6.66 -18.59
C PRO A 83 10.01 -6.40 -17.66
N GLY A 84 10.26 -5.15 -17.26
CA GLY A 84 11.44 -4.75 -16.49
C GLY A 84 11.25 -4.72 -14.98
N ILE A 85 12.36 -4.80 -14.22
CA ILE A 85 12.33 -4.54 -12.77
C ILE A 85 12.13 -3.04 -12.49
N ASP A 86 12.80 -2.17 -13.24
CA ASP A 86 12.71 -0.71 -13.11
C ASP A 86 11.27 -0.22 -13.31
N GLU A 87 10.59 -0.69 -14.36
CA GLU A 87 9.18 -0.35 -14.61
C GLU A 87 8.26 -0.82 -13.48
N LYS A 88 8.55 -1.97 -12.87
CA LYS A 88 7.80 -2.49 -11.72
C LYS A 88 8.03 -1.63 -10.48
N MET A 89 9.25 -1.15 -10.28
CA MET A 89 9.59 -0.22 -9.19
C MET A 89 8.90 1.13 -9.39
N ASP A 90 8.89 1.68 -10.61
CA ASP A 90 8.12 2.88 -10.96
C ASP A 90 6.62 2.72 -10.71
N LEU A 91 6.06 1.56 -11.06
CA LEU A 91 4.65 1.28 -10.80
C LEU A 91 4.38 1.08 -9.30
N LEU A 92 5.32 0.50 -8.56
CA LEU A 92 5.25 0.39 -7.10
C LEU A 92 5.22 1.78 -6.44
N VAL A 93 6.06 2.72 -6.87
CA VAL A 93 6.01 4.13 -6.43
C VAL A 93 4.62 4.73 -6.67
N LYS A 94 4.08 4.57 -7.88
CA LYS A 94 2.73 5.07 -8.22
C LYS A 94 1.64 4.42 -7.36
N GLY A 95 1.81 3.15 -7.00
CA GLY A 95 0.94 2.44 -6.06
C GLY A 95 0.94 3.09 -4.68
N GLN A 96 2.13 3.34 -4.12
CA GLN A 96 2.29 4.01 -2.82
C GLN A 96 1.67 5.43 -2.84
N GLU A 97 1.96 6.22 -3.88
CA GLU A 97 1.36 7.56 -4.07
C GLU A 97 -0.16 7.49 -4.16
N TRP A 98 -0.69 6.48 -4.83
CA TRP A 98 -2.12 6.28 -4.97
C TRP A 98 -2.79 5.99 -3.64
N VAL A 99 -2.23 5.10 -2.80
CA VAL A 99 -2.77 4.78 -1.47
C VAL A 99 -2.78 6.02 -0.57
N ALA A 100 -1.65 6.72 -0.46
CA ALA A 100 -1.56 7.97 0.31
C ALA A 100 -2.60 9.00 -0.16
N LYS A 101 -2.78 9.14 -1.48
CA LYS A 101 -3.80 10.02 -2.06
C LYS A 101 -5.23 9.58 -1.73
N GLN A 102 -5.53 8.28 -1.75
CA GLN A 102 -6.86 7.79 -1.39
C GLN A 102 -7.16 8.03 0.08
N ILE A 103 -6.23 7.76 0.98
CA ILE A 103 -6.41 7.99 2.41
C ILE A 103 -6.63 9.49 2.67
N ARG A 104 -5.78 10.35 2.12
CA ARG A 104 -5.93 11.81 2.26
C ARG A 104 -7.32 12.29 1.85
N LYS A 105 -7.89 11.75 0.77
CA LYS A 105 -9.21 12.15 0.26
C LYS A 105 -10.39 11.68 1.11
N ASN A 106 -10.24 10.57 1.83
CA ASN A 106 -11.37 9.90 2.49
C ASN A 106 -11.26 9.85 4.02
N ARG A 107 -10.13 10.26 4.63
CA ARG A 107 -9.93 10.17 6.10
C ARG A 107 -10.95 10.96 6.93
N ASP A 108 -11.55 12.00 6.36
CA ASP A 108 -12.55 12.83 7.06
C ASP A 108 -13.92 12.13 7.15
N THR A 109 -14.12 11.00 6.45
CA THR A 109 -15.38 10.22 6.48
C THR A 109 -15.34 9.07 7.49
N MET A 110 -14.32 9.00 8.35
CA MET A 110 -14.12 7.90 9.30
C MET A 110 -15.09 7.94 10.48
N MET A 111 -15.34 6.77 11.06
CA MET A 111 -16.38 6.58 12.06
C MET A 111 -15.93 7.03 13.45
N ASN A 112 -14.62 7.05 13.72
CA ASN A 112 -14.05 7.52 14.98
C ASN A 112 -12.62 8.06 14.83
N ILE A 113 -12.15 8.75 15.87
CA ILE A 113 -10.84 9.42 15.92
C ILE A 113 -9.69 8.41 15.79
N SER A 114 -9.79 7.23 16.41
CA SER A 114 -8.74 6.21 16.36
C SER A 114 -8.51 5.68 14.94
N GLU A 115 -9.57 5.40 14.19
CA GLU A 115 -9.49 4.98 12.78
C GLU A 115 -8.87 6.08 11.91
N ALA A 116 -9.27 7.34 12.12
CA ALA A 116 -8.69 8.47 11.40
C ALA A 116 -7.18 8.62 11.67
N MET A 117 -6.74 8.44 12.92
CA MET A 117 -5.32 8.47 13.29
C MET A 117 -4.54 7.31 12.69
N LEU A 118 -5.10 6.10 12.68
CA LEU A 118 -4.47 4.93 12.05
C LEU A 118 -4.29 5.14 10.55
N LEU A 119 -5.32 5.65 9.87
CA LEU A 119 -5.22 5.97 8.45
C LEU A 119 -4.20 7.09 8.18
N GLU A 120 -4.13 8.12 9.03
CA GLU A 120 -3.10 9.16 8.88
C GLU A 120 -1.69 8.57 9.02
N ALA A 121 -1.47 7.67 9.99
CA ALA A 121 -0.20 6.96 10.14
C ALA A 121 0.15 6.13 8.90
N MET A 122 -0.82 5.37 8.36
CA MET A 122 -0.63 4.63 7.10
C MET A 122 -0.28 5.55 5.94
N LYS A 123 -0.99 6.68 5.80
CA LYS A 123 -0.72 7.66 4.75
C LYS A 123 0.71 8.20 4.85
N ILE A 124 1.15 8.60 6.04
CA ILE A 124 2.53 9.08 6.28
C ILE A 124 3.54 7.99 5.91
N GLN A 125 3.30 6.74 6.32
CA GLN A 125 4.16 5.61 5.97
C GLN A 125 4.28 5.43 4.44
N HIS A 126 3.18 5.54 3.68
CA HIS A 126 3.26 5.46 2.21
C HIS A 126 4.00 6.66 1.60
N GLU A 127 3.85 7.88 2.17
CA GLU A 127 4.61 9.06 1.75
C GLU A 127 6.12 8.83 1.97
N GLU A 128 6.53 8.29 3.12
CA GLU A 128 7.93 7.91 3.39
C GLU A 128 8.45 6.81 2.47
N ASN A 129 7.61 5.82 2.14
CA ASN A 129 7.96 4.75 1.20
C ASN A 129 8.20 5.31 -0.21
N VAL A 130 7.40 6.28 -0.66
CA VAL A 130 7.60 6.97 -1.95
C VAL A 130 8.96 7.65 -1.99
N ASP A 131 9.32 8.39 -0.95
CA ASP A 131 10.60 9.09 -0.89
C ASP A 131 11.77 8.11 -0.92
N ALA A 132 11.71 7.03 -0.14
CA ALA A 132 12.74 6.01 -0.11
C ALA A 132 12.88 5.25 -1.45
N LEU A 133 11.77 4.96 -2.13
CA LEU A 133 11.79 4.31 -3.45
C LEU A 133 12.36 5.22 -4.54
N LYS A 134 12.01 6.52 -4.52
CA LYS A 134 12.60 7.50 -5.45
C LYS A 134 14.10 7.65 -5.26
N GLU A 135 14.57 7.66 -4.00
CA GLU A 135 16.00 7.68 -3.71
C GLU A 135 16.73 6.45 -4.28
N ILE A 136 16.11 5.26 -4.21
CA ILE A 136 16.67 4.04 -4.82
C ILE A 136 16.79 4.21 -6.34
N ILE A 137 15.69 4.57 -7.00
CA ILE A 137 15.63 4.71 -8.46
C ILE A 137 16.65 5.75 -8.96
N ASP A 138 16.71 6.91 -8.30
CA ASP A 138 17.67 7.97 -8.64
C ASP A 138 19.13 7.52 -8.45
N ASN A 139 19.43 6.72 -7.43
CA ASN A 139 20.77 6.20 -7.18
C ASN A 139 21.19 5.15 -8.23
N GLU A 140 20.28 4.28 -8.69
CA GLU A 140 20.57 3.31 -9.76
C GLU A 140 20.86 4.01 -11.09
N MET A 141 20.10 5.07 -11.41
CA MET A 141 20.33 5.89 -12.60
C MET A 141 21.67 6.64 -12.57
N ASN A 142 22.13 7.06 -11.39
CA ASN A 142 23.38 7.81 -11.21
C ASN A 142 24.62 6.93 -10.98
N GLY A 143 24.43 5.70 -10.50
CA GLY A 143 25.51 4.72 -10.23
C GLY A 143 25.91 3.87 -11.45
N SER A 144 25.21 4.01 -12.58
CA SER A 144 25.50 3.32 -13.84
C SER A 144 26.55 4.06 -14.72
N LYS A 145 27.45 4.84 -14.13
CA LYS A 145 28.59 5.50 -14.82
C LYS A 145 29.93 4.94 -14.39
#